data_AF-D0RM21-F1
#
_entry.id   AF-D0RM21-F1
#
_cell.length_a   1.000
_cell.length_b   1.000
_cell.length_c   1.000
_cell.angle_alpha   90.00
_cell.angle_beta   90.00
_cell.angle_gamma   90.00
#
_symmetry.space_group_name_H-M   'P 1'
#
loop_
_entity.id
_entity.type
_entity.pdbx_description
1 polymer ?
#
loop_
_entity_poly.entity_id
_entity_poly.type
_entity_poly.pdbx_seq_one_letter_code
_entity_poly.pdbx_strand_id
1 'polypeptide(L)'
;MLSTKGGIIGNSDLHALTSEIATVAAAAGVDTSEANTTAIVLPQTLQASQDKQKAYAVAAYVVYALAGVALLLVCFFQKKIRIAVGIVKEASRAMQSLPLLVLFPIIPFVMLLILFAYAAIVGAYIYSSGEMQLASLAGELADQAGQNITTEATTTLNKVNPDQTMKLLVAYHFFGFLWTAQLINAISMCTIAGAVSRYYWSRNKSSEEMGRFPVLTSFKNCFRYHFGSLAFGSFIIAVVQFIRAALLYLDHQTKDLQQSNLVLKVVMKIVQCCLWCLEKCLRFLSKNAYILIAMKGHSFCVSAKDAFKILLTNIAQVGAVSTVTFLLLGAGKLAVALSCAIATFAYLEKNTDDYGVGGDHELSSPLASILVALLLGWFVASTLLGVYEMAIDTILMCFCEDKELNKESAQYFMSDSLKKFVAKVAQTESPIAKIQVDER
;
A
#
# COMPACT_ATOMS: atom_id res chain seq x y z
N MET A 1 29.27 40.86 -8.04
CA MET A 1 29.17 39.43 -8.44
C MET A 1 28.76 38.62 -7.22
N LEU A 2 27.47 38.31 -7.05
CA LEU A 2 26.98 37.35 -6.05
C LEU A 2 25.85 36.55 -6.72
N SER A 3 26.24 35.72 -7.70
CA SER A 3 25.40 34.63 -8.17
C SER A 3 26.01 33.34 -7.63
N THR A 4 25.70 33.03 -6.37
CA THR A 4 26.05 31.75 -5.76
C THR A 4 24.77 30.96 -5.52
N LYS A 5 24.61 29.91 -6.33
CA LYS A 5 23.75 28.73 -6.16
C LYS A 5 22.66 28.85 -5.09
N GLY A 6 21.46 29.28 -5.50
CA GLY A 6 20.23 29.08 -4.72
C GLY A 6 20.15 29.81 -3.37
N GLY A 7 20.88 30.91 -3.18
CA GLY A 7 20.74 31.76 -1.98
C GLY A 7 21.43 31.22 -0.73
N ILE A 8 22.45 30.37 -0.87
CA ILE A 8 23.17 29.76 0.26
C ILE A 8 24.59 30.33 0.30
N ILE A 9 24.91 31.11 1.33
CA ILE A 9 26.25 31.67 1.57
C ILE A 9 27.12 30.60 2.22
N GLY A 10 28.17 30.14 1.52
CA GLY A 10 29.09 29.12 2.02
C GLY A 10 30.14 29.66 3.00
N ASN A 11 30.84 28.77 3.72
CA ASN A 11 31.90 29.16 4.64
C ASN A 11 33.07 29.88 3.93
N SER A 12 33.35 29.51 2.68
CA SER A 12 34.33 30.19 1.81
C SER A 12 33.91 31.62 1.47
N ASP A 13 32.62 31.84 1.20
CA ASP A 13 32.06 33.15 0.88
C ASP A 13 32.08 34.06 2.11
N LEU A 14 31.84 33.48 3.29
CA LEU A 14 31.92 34.16 4.59
C LEU A 14 33.36 34.54 4.95
N HIS A 15 34.33 33.65 4.71
CA HIS A 15 35.75 33.95 4.89
C HIS A 15 36.24 35.02 3.91
N ALA A 16 35.77 34.98 2.66
CA ALA A 16 36.07 36.00 1.67
C ALA A 16 35.52 37.37 2.12
N LEU A 17 34.26 37.44 2.55
CA LEU A 17 33.64 38.66 3.11
C LEU A 17 34.39 39.16 4.35
N THR A 18 34.84 38.26 5.23
CA THR A 18 35.60 38.61 6.43
C THR A 18 36.96 39.20 6.05
N SER A 19 37.64 38.67 5.03
CA SER A 19 38.89 39.25 4.54
C SER A 19 38.67 40.59 3.83
N GLU A 20 37.53 40.77 3.15
CA GLU A 20 37.16 41.99 2.45
C GLU A 20 36.82 43.11 3.46
N ILE A 21 36.10 42.77 4.54
CA ILE A 21 35.84 43.69 5.65
C ILE A 21 37.13 44.04 6.39
N ALA A 22 38.02 43.08 6.64
CA ALA A 22 39.30 43.33 7.29
C ALA A 22 40.22 44.24 6.47
N THR A 23 40.22 44.09 5.14
CA THR A 23 41.00 44.95 4.24
C THR A 23 40.43 46.36 4.14
N VAL A 24 39.10 46.52 4.13
CA VAL A 24 38.44 47.84 4.17
C VAL A 24 38.65 48.55 5.51
N ALA A 25 38.60 47.83 6.62
CA ALA A 25 38.86 48.39 7.96
C ALA A 25 40.31 48.88 8.11
N ALA A 26 41.28 48.12 7.57
CA ALA A 26 42.69 48.52 7.53
C ALA A 26 42.92 49.78 6.67
N ALA A 27 42.22 49.90 5.54
CA ALA A 27 42.30 51.09 4.68
C ALA A 27 41.70 52.37 5.31
N ALA A 28 40.80 52.22 6.29
CA ALA A 28 40.15 53.32 7.00
C ALA A 28 40.91 53.80 8.26
N GLY A 29 42.08 53.22 8.56
CA GLY A 29 42.91 53.63 9.70
C GLY A 29 42.34 53.23 11.08
N VAL A 30 41.45 52.24 11.13
CA VAL A 30 40.89 51.70 12.37
C VAL A 30 41.87 50.70 12.98
N ASP A 31 42.20 50.85 14.27
CA ASP A 31 43.12 49.96 14.98
C ASP A 31 42.47 48.60 15.22
N THR A 32 42.93 47.58 14.49
CA THR A 32 42.40 46.21 14.54
C THR A 32 43.10 45.33 15.59
N SER A 33 43.90 45.92 16.49
CA SER A 33 44.65 45.16 17.51
C SER A 33 43.77 44.46 18.56
N GLU A 34 42.51 44.88 18.73
CA GLU A 34 41.50 44.18 19.54
C GLU A 34 40.52 43.32 18.74
N ALA A 35 40.66 43.24 17.40
CA ALA A 35 39.93 42.28 16.57
C ALA A 35 40.56 40.89 16.74
N ASN A 36 40.55 40.40 17.97
CA ASN A 36 40.93 39.05 18.31
C ASN A 36 40.06 38.12 17.46
N THR A 37 40.72 37.18 16.79
CA THR A 37 40.22 36.15 15.87
C THR A 37 39.29 35.14 16.57
N THR A 38 38.33 35.67 17.31
CA THR A 38 37.29 34.93 18.01
C THR A 38 36.11 34.77 17.08
N ALA A 39 35.74 33.50 16.88
CA ALA A 39 34.73 33.03 15.95
C ALA A 39 33.52 33.96 15.87
N ILE A 40 33.24 34.49 14.68
CA ILE A 40 31.98 35.17 14.38
C ILE A 40 30.85 34.19 14.76
N VAL A 41 30.13 34.49 15.83
CA VAL A 41 28.98 33.71 16.27
C VAL A 41 27.89 33.94 15.23
N LEU A 42 27.70 32.96 14.33
CA LEU A 42 26.64 33.01 13.32
C LEU A 42 25.28 33.18 14.01
N PRO A 43 24.38 34.03 13.46
CA PRO A 43 22.98 34.07 13.87
C PRO A 43 22.35 32.67 13.90
N GLN A 44 21.48 32.38 14.87
CA GLN A 44 20.86 31.04 15.04
C GLN A 44 20.20 30.51 13.77
N THR A 45 19.67 31.40 12.92
CA THR A 45 19.06 31.05 11.63
C THR A 45 20.06 30.49 10.61
N LEU A 46 21.30 30.97 10.62
CA LEU A 46 22.38 30.51 9.75
C LEU A 46 23.08 29.25 10.30
N GLN A 47 23.16 29.08 11.62
CA GLN A 47 23.60 27.80 12.22
C GLN A 47 22.59 26.69 11.92
N ALA A 48 21.29 26.96 12.05
CA ALA A 48 20.23 26.01 11.71
C ALA A 48 20.22 25.64 10.21
N SER A 49 20.64 26.53 9.31
CA SER A 49 20.76 26.21 7.88
C SER A 49 21.99 25.34 7.58
N GLN A 50 23.10 25.53 8.29
CA GLN A 50 24.30 24.68 8.20
C GLN A 50 24.06 23.25 8.73
N ASP A 51 23.36 23.09 9.85
CA ASP A 51 23.03 21.76 10.38
C ASP A 51 22.07 21.00 9.45
N LYS A 52 21.11 21.71 8.84
CA LYS A 52 20.26 21.16 7.79
C LYS A 52 21.07 20.77 6.55
N GLN A 53 22.08 21.55 6.17
CA GLN A 53 22.98 21.21 5.05
C GLN A 53 23.75 19.91 5.31
N LYS A 54 24.30 19.72 6.51
CA LYS A 54 24.96 18.47 6.90
C LYS A 54 23.98 17.30 6.90
N ALA A 55 22.78 17.49 7.44
CA ALA A 55 21.73 16.46 7.42
C ALA A 55 21.33 16.05 6.00
N TYR A 56 21.15 17.02 5.08
CA TYR A 56 20.85 16.74 3.68
C TYR A 56 22.01 16.08 2.93
N ALA A 57 23.26 16.48 3.22
CA ALA A 57 24.43 15.84 2.64
C ALA A 57 24.55 14.38 3.08
N VAL A 58 24.38 14.09 4.38
CA VAL A 58 24.37 12.72 4.92
C VAL A 58 23.22 11.91 4.32
N ALA A 59 22.01 12.48 4.25
CA ALA A 59 20.87 11.83 3.61
C ALA A 59 21.15 11.51 2.14
N ALA A 60 21.79 12.42 1.39
CA ALA A 60 22.17 12.19 0.01
C ALA A 60 23.19 11.05 -0.13
N TYR A 61 24.23 10.99 0.70
CA TYR A 61 25.19 9.88 0.69
C TYR A 61 24.55 8.54 1.04
N VAL A 62 23.64 8.51 2.03
CA VAL A 62 22.86 7.30 2.36
C VAL A 62 22.00 6.86 1.18
N VAL A 63 21.32 7.79 0.50
CA VAL A 63 20.52 7.49 -0.69
C VAL A 63 21.39 6.98 -1.84
N TYR A 64 22.57 7.58 -2.09
CA TYR A 64 23.49 7.10 -3.12
C TYR A 64 24.05 5.71 -2.79
N ALA A 65 24.39 5.44 -1.53
CA ALA A 65 24.83 4.12 -1.09
C ALA A 65 23.72 3.07 -1.25
N LEU A 66 22.49 3.39 -0.82
CA LEU A 66 21.32 2.53 -1.02
C LEU A 66 21.04 2.30 -2.51
N ALA A 67 21.14 3.34 -3.34
CA ALA A 67 20.97 3.23 -4.79
C ALA A 67 22.05 2.36 -5.43
N GLY A 68 23.32 2.51 -5.00
CA GLY A 68 24.42 1.67 -5.44
C GLY A 68 24.23 0.20 -5.09
N VAL A 69 23.84 -0.10 -3.84
CA VAL A 69 23.50 -1.47 -3.40
C VAL A 69 22.32 -2.02 -4.19
N ALA A 70 21.25 -1.24 -4.38
CA ALA A 70 20.10 -1.66 -5.19
C ALA A 70 20.51 -1.96 -6.65
N LEU A 71 21.37 -1.14 -7.24
CA LEU A 71 21.88 -1.33 -8.59
C LEU A 71 22.75 -2.58 -8.69
N LEU A 72 23.61 -2.83 -7.69
CA LEU A 72 24.38 -4.08 -7.62
C LEU A 72 23.46 -5.29 -7.52
N LEU A 73 22.44 -5.26 -6.66
CA LEU A 73 21.46 -6.36 -6.56
C LEU A 73 20.75 -6.59 -7.90
N VAL A 74 20.31 -5.52 -8.58
CA VAL A 74 19.71 -5.61 -9.92
C VAL A 74 20.69 -6.23 -10.92
N CYS A 75 21.98 -5.86 -10.86
CA CYS A 75 23.02 -6.44 -11.69
C CYS A 75 23.26 -7.94 -11.40
N PHE A 76 23.29 -8.35 -10.13
CA PHE A 76 23.45 -9.76 -9.77
C PHE A 76 22.23 -10.60 -10.16
N PHE A 77 21.02 -10.05 -10.08
CA PHE A 77 19.77 -10.75 -10.42
C PHE A 77 19.36 -10.62 -11.89
N GLN A 78 20.23 -10.11 -12.79
CA GLN A 78 19.95 -9.91 -14.22
C GLN A 78 19.26 -11.10 -14.90
N LYS A 79 19.68 -12.33 -14.57
CA LYS A 79 19.09 -13.56 -15.12
C LYS A 79 17.63 -13.75 -14.69
N LYS A 80 17.34 -13.59 -13.40
CA LYS A 80 15.98 -13.71 -12.83
C LYS A 80 15.09 -12.57 -13.29
N ILE A 81 15.66 -11.36 -13.41
CA ILE A 81 14.98 -10.18 -13.96
C ILE A 81 14.56 -10.41 -15.40
N ARG A 82 15.39 -11.08 -16.23
CA ARG A 82 15.01 -11.41 -17.61
C ARG A 82 13.77 -12.31 -17.67
N ILE A 83 13.67 -13.31 -16.80
CA ILE A 83 12.48 -14.16 -16.70
C ILE A 83 11.30 -13.35 -16.15
N ALA A 84 11.54 -12.48 -15.16
CA ALA A 84 10.53 -11.61 -14.59
C ALA A 84 9.90 -10.68 -15.63
N VAL A 85 10.71 -10.08 -16.52
CA VAL A 85 10.21 -9.30 -17.67
C VAL A 85 9.35 -10.17 -18.58
N GLY A 86 9.69 -11.44 -18.78
CA GLY A 86 8.85 -12.40 -19.50
C GLY A 86 7.49 -12.61 -18.83
N ILE A 87 7.47 -12.79 -17.51
CA ILE A 87 6.24 -12.95 -16.71
C ILE A 87 5.36 -11.69 -16.80
N VAL A 88 5.95 -10.51 -16.65
CA VAL A 88 5.25 -9.21 -16.79
C VAL A 88 4.67 -9.04 -18.19
N LYS A 89 5.43 -9.40 -19.23
CA LYS A 89 4.92 -9.38 -20.62
C LYS A 89 3.75 -10.35 -20.82
N GLU A 90 3.80 -11.52 -20.21
CA GLU A 90 2.71 -12.48 -20.30
C GLU A 90 1.46 -12.00 -19.54
N ALA A 91 1.64 -11.35 -18.39
CA ALA A 91 0.55 -10.69 -17.67
C ALA A 91 -0.09 -9.56 -18.52
N SER A 92 0.71 -8.78 -19.25
CA SER A 92 0.18 -7.79 -20.21
C SER A 92 -0.68 -8.44 -21.29
N ARG A 93 -0.26 -9.59 -21.85
CA ARG A 93 -1.07 -10.32 -22.83
C ARG A 93 -2.36 -10.84 -22.22
N ALA A 94 -2.30 -11.39 -21.01
CA ALA A 94 -3.48 -11.84 -20.28
C ALA A 94 -4.50 -10.71 -20.10
N MET A 95 -4.05 -9.51 -19.70
CA MET A 95 -4.89 -8.31 -19.56
C MET A 95 -5.51 -7.86 -20.89
N GLN A 96 -4.77 -7.97 -22.00
CA GLN A 96 -5.29 -7.65 -23.34
C GLN A 96 -6.32 -8.69 -23.82
N SER A 97 -6.12 -9.97 -23.53
CA SER A 97 -7.06 -11.05 -23.87
C SER A 97 -8.30 -11.07 -22.96
N LEU A 98 -8.24 -10.44 -21.78
CA LEU A 98 -9.31 -10.39 -20.79
C LEU A 98 -9.70 -8.93 -20.49
N PRO A 99 -10.30 -8.19 -21.45
CA PRO A 99 -10.55 -6.75 -21.31
C PRO A 99 -11.44 -6.38 -20.12
N LEU A 100 -12.33 -7.29 -19.69
CA LEU A 100 -13.18 -7.11 -18.51
C LEU A 100 -12.38 -6.98 -17.19
N LEU A 101 -11.12 -7.43 -17.14
CA LEU A 101 -10.27 -7.27 -15.94
C LEU A 101 -9.98 -5.80 -15.63
N VAL A 102 -9.83 -4.95 -16.64
CA VAL A 102 -9.50 -3.53 -16.44
C VAL A 102 -10.65 -2.79 -15.73
N LEU A 103 -11.90 -3.15 -16.05
CA LEU A 103 -13.10 -2.55 -15.45
C LEU A 103 -13.51 -3.23 -14.14
N PHE A 104 -12.97 -4.41 -13.85
CA PHE A 104 -13.36 -5.19 -12.68
C PHE A 104 -13.25 -4.45 -11.34
N PRO A 105 -12.23 -3.60 -11.06
CA PRO A 105 -12.11 -2.84 -9.79
C PRO A 105 -13.28 -1.93 -9.46
N ILE A 106 -14.08 -1.54 -10.45
CA ILE A 106 -15.28 -0.73 -10.23
C ILE A 106 -16.25 -1.48 -9.33
N ILE A 107 -16.38 -2.80 -9.50
CA ILE A 107 -17.29 -3.64 -8.71
C ILE A 107 -16.95 -3.65 -7.22
N PRO A 108 -15.74 -4.06 -6.77
CA PRO A 108 -15.38 -4.01 -5.37
C PRO A 108 -15.32 -2.58 -4.83
N PHE A 109 -14.97 -1.58 -5.64
CA PHE A 109 -15.01 -0.18 -5.21
C PHE A 109 -16.45 0.26 -4.87
N VAL A 110 -17.41 0.01 -5.75
CA VAL A 110 -18.84 0.30 -5.49
C VAL A 110 -19.34 -0.49 -4.28
N MET A 111 -18.98 -1.78 -4.15
CA MET A 111 -19.35 -2.56 -2.96
C MET A 111 -18.76 -2.00 -1.66
N LEU A 112 -17.52 -1.52 -1.68
CA LEU A 112 -16.89 -0.87 -0.52
C LEU A 112 -17.54 0.47 -0.18
N LEU A 113 -17.96 1.26 -1.19
CA LEU A 113 -18.72 2.49 -0.96
C LEU A 113 -20.09 2.21 -0.33
N ILE A 114 -20.81 1.21 -0.84
CA ILE A 114 -22.10 0.78 -0.28
C ILE A 114 -21.89 0.30 1.17
N LEU A 115 -20.86 -0.50 1.42
CA LEU A 115 -20.53 -0.96 2.77
C LEU A 115 -20.18 0.21 3.70
N PHE A 116 -19.42 1.20 3.22
CA PHE A 116 -19.08 2.39 4.00
C PHE A 116 -20.33 3.22 4.34
N ALA A 117 -21.21 3.47 3.36
CA ALA A 117 -22.46 4.18 3.59
C ALA A 117 -23.37 3.44 4.59
N TYR A 118 -23.53 2.12 4.41
CA TYR A 118 -24.24 1.26 5.35
C TYR A 118 -23.64 1.34 6.76
N ALA A 119 -22.32 1.22 6.88
CA ALA A 119 -21.63 1.25 8.16
C ALA A 119 -21.74 2.62 8.85
N ALA A 120 -21.68 3.71 8.09
CA ALA A 120 -21.85 5.07 8.60
C ALA A 120 -23.28 5.30 9.13
N ILE A 121 -24.30 4.88 8.37
CA ILE A 121 -25.71 5.00 8.77
C ILE A 121 -25.98 4.20 10.04
N VAL A 122 -25.59 2.93 10.08
CA VAL A 122 -25.78 2.07 11.27
C VAL A 122 -24.96 2.59 12.44
N GLY A 123 -23.73 3.07 12.21
CA GLY A 123 -22.90 3.69 13.24
C GLY A 123 -23.55 4.93 13.85
N ALA A 124 -24.16 5.78 13.03
CA ALA A 124 -24.91 6.96 13.49
C ALA A 124 -26.13 6.57 14.33
N TYR A 125 -26.89 5.54 13.93
CA TYR A 125 -27.99 5.01 14.74
C TYR A 125 -27.52 4.45 16.08
N ILE A 126 -26.42 3.68 16.11
CA ILE A 126 -25.86 3.15 17.37
C ILE A 126 -25.46 4.31 18.29
N TYR A 127 -24.77 5.33 17.76
CA TYR A 127 -24.34 6.50 18.55
C TYR A 127 -25.53 7.32 19.07
N SER A 128 -26.56 7.53 18.24
CA SER A 128 -27.77 8.26 18.63
C SER A 128 -28.66 7.48 19.61
N SER A 129 -28.53 6.15 19.69
CA SER A 129 -29.37 5.32 20.56
C SER A 129 -28.92 5.29 22.03
N GLY A 130 -27.70 5.77 22.34
CA GLY A 130 -27.12 5.74 23.68
C GLY A 130 -27.88 6.54 24.75
N GLU A 131 -28.67 7.56 24.35
CA GLU A 131 -29.51 8.32 25.28
C GLU A 131 -30.90 7.71 25.48
N MET A 132 -31.33 6.78 24.61
CA MET A 132 -32.74 6.36 24.49
C MET A 132 -33.10 5.04 25.17
N GLN A 133 -32.19 4.35 25.86
CA GLN A 133 -32.47 2.99 26.34
C GLN A 133 -32.20 2.83 27.82
N LEU A 134 -33.20 3.24 28.61
CA LEU A 134 -33.74 2.47 29.74
C LEU A 134 -34.95 3.16 30.39
N ALA A 135 -34.88 4.48 30.53
CA ALA A 135 -35.90 5.30 31.18
C ALA A 135 -37.17 5.45 30.32
N SER A 136 -37.03 5.59 29.01
CA SER A 136 -38.14 5.67 28.04
C SER A 136 -38.89 4.34 27.92
N LEU A 137 -38.17 3.21 27.82
CA LEU A 137 -38.78 1.88 27.73
C LEU A 137 -39.50 1.48 29.02
N ALA A 138 -38.93 1.86 30.18
CA ALA A 138 -39.60 1.69 31.48
C ALA A 138 -40.86 2.56 31.58
N GLY A 139 -40.79 3.81 31.12
CA GLY A 139 -41.92 4.73 31.06
C GLY A 139 -43.05 4.23 30.16
N GLU A 140 -42.75 3.78 28.94
CA GLU A 140 -43.75 3.26 27.99
C GLU A 140 -44.41 1.97 28.48
N LEU A 141 -43.66 1.04 29.08
CA LEU A 141 -44.22 -0.21 29.63
C LEU A 141 -45.09 0.04 30.86
N ALA A 142 -44.79 1.06 31.66
CA ALA A 142 -45.58 1.42 32.84
C ALA A 142 -46.87 2.16 32.48
N ASP A 143 -46.82 3.05 31.49
CA ASP A 143 -48.00 3.72 30.93
C ASP A 143 -48.96 2.71 30.29
N GLN A 144 -48.43 1.72 29.55
CA GLN A 144 -49.23 0.64 28.95
C GLN A 144 -49.84 -0.30 29.99
N ALA A 145 -49.21 -0.46 31.16
CA ALA A 145 -49.69 -1.32 32.25
C ALA A 145 -50.58 -0.58 33.28
N GLY A 146 -50.76 0.74 33.13
CA GLY A 146 -51.54 1.57 34.06
C GLY A 146 -51.00 1.58 35.49
N GLN A 147 -49.70 1.32 35.67
CA GLN A 147 -49.06 1.23 36.99
C GLN A 147 -48.04 2.35 37.19
N ASN A 148 -48.08 2.98 38.38
CA ASN A 148 -47.03 3.90 38.81
C ASN A 148 -45.78 3.08 39.16
N ILE A 149 -44.68 3.30 38.44
CA ILE A 149 -43.42 2.56 38.68
C ILE A 149 -42.94 2.83 40.11
N THR A 150 -42.88 1.79 40.95
CA THR A 150 -42.18 1.87 42.23
C THR A 150 -40.67 1.92 41.98
N THR A 151 -39.98 2.70 42.81
CA THR A 151 -38.56 3.06 42.67
C THR A 151 -37.61 1.85 42.56
N GLU A 152 -38.06 0.65 42.92
CA GLU A 152 -37.31 -0.62 42.88
C GLU A 152 -37.25 -1.30 41.49
N ALA A 153 -38.26 -1.12 40.63
CA ALA A 153 -38.20 -1.65 39.25
C ALA A 153 -37.22 -0.84 38.38
N THR A 154 -37.14 0.48 38.63
CA THR A 154 -36.18 1.39 38.02
C THR A 154 -34.73 1.02 38.40
N THR A 155 -34.47 0.54 39.61
CA THR A 155 -33.11 0.20 40.08
C THR A 155 -32.57 -1.12 39.53
N THR A 156 -33.42 -2.07 39.17
CA THR A 156 -32.96 -3.32 38.52
C THR A 156 -32.60 -3.12 37.06
N LEU A 157 -33.34 -2.24 36.37
CA LEU A 157 -33.02 -1.82 35.02
C LEU A 157 -31.70 -1.04 34.99
N ASN A 158 -31.47 -0.12 35.92
CA ASN A 158 -30.23 0.68 36.05
C ASN A 158 -28.93 -0.15 36.19
N LYS A 159 -29.00 -1.49 36.31
CA LYS A 159 -27.81 -2.37 36.36
C LYS A 159 -27.19 -2.66 34.98
N VAL A 160 -27.88 -2.45 33.86
CA VAL A 160 -27.24 -2.52 32.54
C VAL A 160 -26.57 -1.17 32.30
N ASN A 161 -25.25 -1.11 32.43
CA ASN A 161 -24.50 0.12 32.18
C ASN A 161 -24.61 0.48 30.68
N PRO A 162 -25.39 1.52 30.30
CA PRO A 162 -25.67 1.82 28.89
C PRO A 162 -24.39 2.09 28.09
N ASP A 163 -23.35 2.63 28.75
CA ASP A 163 -22.02 2.85 28.19
C ASP A 163 -21.34 1.55 27.73
N GLN A 164 -21.50 0.46 28.49
CA GLN A 164 -20.85 -0.82 28.15
C GLN A 164 -21.56 -1.49 26.97
N THR A 165 -22.88 -1.45 26.94
CA THR A 165 -23.68 -1.97 25.83
C THR A 165 -23.36 -1.24 24.54
N MET A 166 -23.32 0.10 24.55
CA MET A 166 -22.95 0.90 23.39
C MET A 166 -21.55 0.56 22.88
N LYS A 167 -20.55 0.46 23.77
CA LYS A 167 -19.17 0.08 23.39
C LYS A 167 -19.10 -1.30 22.72
N LEU A 168 -19.87 -2.28 23.22
CA LEU A 168 -19.92 -3.62 22.62
C LEU A 168 -20.56 -3.59 21.22
N LEU A 169 -21.68 -2.86 21.04
CA LEU A 169 -22.35 -2.74 19.74
C LEU A 169 -21.43 -2.05 18.71
N VAL A 170 -20.77 -0.96 19.10
CA VAL A 170 -19.80 -0.27 18.23
C VAL A 170 -18.65 -1.21 17.86
N ALA A 171 -18.12 -1.96 18.82
CA ALA A 171 -17.05 -2.92 18.56
C ALA A 171 -17.47 -4.05 17.60
N TYR A 172 -18.65 -4.63 17.80
CA TYR A 172 -19.22 -5.66 16.93
C TYR A 172 -19.46 -5.14 15.51
N HIS A 173 -20.09 -3.96 15.38
CA HIS A 173 -20.37 -3.33 14.08
C HIS A 173 -19.07 -2.99 13.34
N PHE A 174 -18.08 -2.44 14.05
CA PHE A 174 -16.78 -2.13 13.48
C PHE A 174 -16.04 -3.40 13.02
N PHE A 175 -16.09 -4.48 13.80
CA PHE A 175 -15.55 -5.77 13.38
C PHE A 175 -16.24 -6.30 12.11
N GLY A 176 -17.57 -6.24 12.06
CA GLY A 176 -18.36 -6.63 10.88
C GLY A 176 -18.00 -5.83 9.63
N PHE A 177 -17.77 -4.52 9.78
CA PHE A 177 -17.27 -3.65 8.71
C PHE A 177 -15.89 -4.09 8.21
N LEU A 178 -14.93 -4.31 9.12
CA LEU A 178 -13.58 -4.78 8.77
C LEU A 178 -13.62 -6.12 8.04
N TRP A 179 -14.40 -7.08 8.55
CA TRP A 179 -14.50 -8.41 7.96
C TRP A 179 -15.13 -8.38 6.57
N THR A 180 -16.25 -7.67 6.41
CA THR A 180 -16.92 -7.56 5.11
C THR A 180 -16.03 -6.84 4.09
N ALA A 181 -15.30 -5.81 4.51
CA ALA A 181 -14.33 -5.12 3.65
C ALA A 181 -13.19 -6.06 3.21
N GLN A 182 -12.65 -6.89 4.11
CA GLN A 182 -11.65 -7.90 3.73
C GLN A 182 -12.23 -8.99 2.81
N LEU A 183 -13.49 -9.38 3.00
CA LEU A 183 -14.16 -10.36 2.15
C LEU A 183 -14.35 -9.85 0.71
N ILE A 184 -14.78 -8.59 0.55
CA ILE A 184 -14.89 -7.95 -0.78
C ILE A 184 -13.53 -7.96 -1.49
N ASN A 185 -12.45 -7.62 -0.77
CA ASN A 185 -11.09 -7.67 -1.31
C ASN A 185 -10.64 -9.10 -1.67
N ALA A 186 -10.97 -10.10 -0.85
CA ALA A 186 -10.67 -11.51 -1.11
C ALA A 186 -11.36 -12.02 -2.37
N ILE A 187 -12.65 -11.71 -2.55
CA ILE A 187 -13.43 -12.05 -3.75
C ILE A 187 -12.82 -11.36 -4.97
N SER A 188 -12.42 -10.10 -4.85
CA SER A 188 -11.79 -9.35 -5.95
C SER A 188 -10.49 -10.02 -6.41
N MET A 189 -9.57 -10.31 -5.49
CA MET A 189 -8.30 -10.98 -5.78
C MET A 189 -8.52 -12.37 -6.39
N CYS A 190 -9.41 -13.18 -5.79
CA CYS A 190 -9.72 -14.53 -6.26
C CYS A 190 -10.35 -14.52 -7.67
N THR A 191 -11.18 -13.53 -7.98
CA THR A 191 -11.80 -13.38 -9.31
C THR A 191 -10.75 -13.08 -10.38
N ILE A 192 -9.87 -12.11 -10.12
CA ILE A 192 -8.78 -11.75 -11.05
C ILE A 192 -7.86 -12.94 -11.25
N ALA A 193 -7.43 -13.59 -10.15
CA ALA A 193 -6.58 -14.77 -10.20
C ALA A 193 -7.24 -15.90 -11.00
N GLY A 194 -8.52 -16.18 -10.78
CA GLY A 194 -9.22 -17.26 -11.50
C GLY A 194 -9.28 -17.00 -12.99
N ALA A 195 -9.56 -15.77 -13.41
CA ALA A 195 -9.60 -15.41 -14.84
C ALA A 195 -8.20 -15.54 -15.49
N VAL A 196 -7.17 -15.02 -14.81
CA VAL A 196 -5.78 -15.05 -15.30
C VAL A 196 -5.21 -16.47 -15.31
N SER A 197 -5.51 -17.29 -14.29
CA SER A 197 -5.13 -18.71 -14.26
C SER A 197 -5.78 -19.47 -15.41
N ARG A 198 -7.08 -19.28 -15.69
CA ARG A 198 -7.74 -19.90 -16.84
C ARG A 198 -7.11 -19.47 -18.16
N TYR A 199 -6.76 -18.20 -18.30
CA TYR A 199 -5.96 -17.74 -19.43
C TYR A 199 -4.62 -18.49 -19.50
N TYR A 200 -3.86 -18.57 -18.42
CA TYR A 200 -2.53 -19.19 -18.42
C TYR A 200 -2.58 -20.66 -18.83
N TRP A 201 -3.48 -21.44 -18.22
CA TRP A 201 -3.61 -22.88 -18.43
C TRP A 201 -4.38 -23.28 -19.70
N SER A 202 -4.91 -22.31 -20.45
CA SER A 202 -5.44 -22.55 -21.80
C SER A 202 -4.31 -22.56 -22.83
N ARG A 203 -4.25 -23.58 -23.69
CA ARG A 203 -3.22 -23.68 -24.74
C ARG A 203 -3.56 -22.79 -25.92
N ASN A 204 -4.80 -22.87 -26.40
CA ASN A 204 -5.22 -22.16 -27.60
C ASN A 204 -5.80 -20.77 -27.33
N LYS A 205 -5.95 -20.39 -26.05
CA LYS A 205 -6.63 -19.15 -25.62
C LYS A 205 -7.99 -18.98 -26.30
N SER A 206 -8.67 -20.09 -26.57
CA SER A 206 -9.95 -20.11 -27.26
C SER A 206 -11.10 -19.82 -26.29
N SER A 207 -12.23 -19.35 -26.83
CA SER A 207 -13.45 -19.15 -26.04
C SER A 207 -14.00 -20.47 -25.47
N GLU A 208 -13.66 -21.61 -26.06
CA GLU A 208 -14.06 -22.93 -25.57
C GLU A 208 -13.28 -23.33 -24.32
N GLU A 209 -11.96 -23.11 -24.29
CA GLU A 209 -11.11 -23.44 -23.14
C GLU A 209 -11.29 -22.46 -21.97
N MET A 210 -11.39 -21.15 -22.26
CA MET A 210 -11.51 -20.12 -21.21
C MET A 210 -12.97 -19.84 -20.80
N GLY A 211 -13.93 -20.20 -21.64
CA GLY A 211 -15.33 -19.78 -21.55
C GLY A 211 -15.56 -18.38 -22.13
N ARG A 212 -16.81 -18.09 -22.52
CA ARG A 212 -17.19 -16.80 -23.17
C ARG A 212 -16.91 -15.57 -22.31
N PHE A 213 -17.07 -15.70 -20.99
CA PHE A 213 -16.81 -14.62 -20.02
C PHE A 213 -15.98 -15.15 -18.85
N PRO A 214 -14.64 -15.26 -19.01
CA PRO A 214 -13.77 -15.89 -18.00
C PRO A 214 -13.82 -15.16 -16.66
N VAL A 215 -13.84 -13.82 -16.67
CA VAL A 215 -13.90 -12.97 -15.47
C VAL A 215 -15.21 -13.20 -14.71
N LEU A 216 -16.35 -13.17 -15.40
CA LEU A 216 -17.65 -13.39 -14.77
C LEU A 216 -17.79 -14.82 -14.24
N THR A 217 -17.23 -15.80 -14.95
CA THR A 217 -17.21 -17.20 -14.50
C THR A 217 -16.39 -17.33 -13.21
N SER A 218 -15.21 -16.73 -13.15
CA SER A 218 -14.37 -16.72 -11.94
C SER A 218 -15.05 -16.00 -10.78
N PHE A 219 -15.75 -14.90 -11.04
CA PHE A 219 -16.55 -14.20 -10.03
C PHE A 219 -17.66 -15.09 -9.47
N LYS A 220 -18.42 -15.78 -10.33
CA LYS A 220 -19.45 -16.74 -9.91
C LYS A 220 -18.85 -17.89 -9.10
N ASN A 221 -17.69 -18.40 -9.49
CA ASN A 221 -16.99 -19.47 -8.76
C ASN A 221 -16.58 -19.02 -7.36
N CYS A 222 -16.26 -17.74 -7.14
CA CYS A 222 -16.00 -17.21 -5.81
C CYS A 222 -17.17 -17.44 -4.86
N PHE A 223 -18.42 -17.23 -5.30
CA PHE A 223 -19.61 -17.46 -4.47
C PHE A 223 -20.04 -18.93 -4.43
N ARG A 224 -19.91 -19.65 -5.55
CA ARG A 224 -20.43 -21.02 -5.68
C ARG A 224 -19.52 -22.09 -5.05
N TYR A 225 -18.20 -21.89 -5.10
CA TYR A 225 -17.21 -22.90 -4.72
C TYR A 225 -16.22 -22.41 -3.66
N HIS A 226 -15.81 -21.14 -3.70
CA HIS A 226 -14.69 -20.66 -2.87
C HIS A 226 -15.10 -19.79 -1.67
N PHE A 227 -16.38 -19.48 -1.51
CA PHE A 227 -16.85 -18.43 -0.59
C PHE A 227 -16.41 -18.68 0.85
N GLY A 228 -16.53 -19.90 1.35
CA GLY A 228 -16.11 -20.26 2.71
C GLY A 228 -14.61 -20.04 2.96
N SER A 229 -13.75 -20.43 2.02
CA SER A 229 -12.30 -20.20 2.10
C SER A 229 -11.95 -18.71 2.07
N LEU A 230 -12.67 -17.92 1.25
CA LEU A 230 -12.48 -16.46 1.16
C LEU A 230 -12.96 -15.77 2.44
N ALA A 231 -14.10 -16.19 3.00
CA ALA A 231 -14.64 -15.70 4.27
C ALA A 231 -13.71 -16.02 5.44
N PHE A 232 -13.14 -17.22 5.49
CA PHE A 232 -12.19 -17.61 6.53
C PHE A 232 -10.86 -16.83 6.43
N GLY A 233 -10.28 -16.71 5.24
CA GLY A 233 -9.06 -15.93 5.05
C GLY A 233 -9.24 -14.44 5.39
N SER A 234 -10.37 -13.85 4.98
CA SER A 234 -10.70 -12.46 5.29
C SER A 234 -10.99 -12.24 6.77
N PHE A 235 -11.58 -13.23 7.46
CA PHE A 235 -11.81 -13.20 8.90
C PHE A 235 -10.48 -13.10 9.68
N ILE A 236 -9.47 -13.92 9.31
CA ILE A 236 -8.15 -13.88 9.97
C ILE A 236 -7.51 -12.49 9.89
N ILE A 237 -7.58 -11.86 8.71
CA ILE A 237 -7.06 -10.49 8.53
C ILE A 237 -7.87 -9.51 9.37
N ALA A 238 -9.20 -9.62 9.38
CA ALA A 238 -10.08 -8.72 10.13
C ALA A 238 -9.86 -8.80 11.65
N VAL A 239 -9.60 -9.99 12.20
CA VAL A 239 -9.23 -10.18 13.61
C VAL A 239 -7.97 -9.39 13.95
N VAL A 240 -6.91 -9.49 13.13
CA VAL A 240 -5.67 -8.74 13.40
C VAL A 240 -5.87 -7.23 13.23
N GLN A 241 -6.66 -6.80 12.24
CA GLN A 241 -7.02 -5.38 12.09
C GLN A 241 -7.79 -4.86 13.30
N PHE A 242 -8.72 -5.65 13.82
CA PHE A 242 -9.52 -5.29 14.99
C PHE A 242 -8.65 -5.19 16.25
N ILE A 243 -7.76 -6.16 16.49
CA ILE A 243 -6.79 -6.09 17.60
C ILE A 243 -5.90 -4.85 17.48
N ARG A 244 -5.43 -4.53 16.26
CA ARG A 244 -4.63 -3.33 16.01
C ARG A 244 -5.41 -2.04 16.28
N ALA A 245 -6.67 -1.97 15.88
CA ALA A 245 -7.53 -0.83 16.17
C ALA A 245 -7.82 -0.70 17.68
N ALA A 246 -8.08 -1.82 18.37
CA ALA A 246 -8.26 -1.85 19.82
C ALA A 246 -6.99 -1.35 20.56
N LEU A 247 -5.80 -1.75 20.12
CA LEU A 247 -4.55 -1.25 20.70
C LEU A 247 -4.28 0.22 20.40
N LEU A 248 -4.71 0.73 19.24
CA LEU A 248 -4.66 2.16 18.96
C LEU A 248 -5.59 2.94 19.91
N TYR A 249 -6.79 2.41 20.16
CA TYR A 249 -7.71 2.98 21.15
C TYR A 249 -7.12 2.96 22.57
N LEU A 250 -6.50 1.85 22.99
CA LEU A 250 -5.82 1.74 24.28
C LEU A 250 -4.60 2.67 24.39
N ASP A 251 -3.81 2.82 23.32
CA ASP A 251 -2.70 3.78 23.24
C ASP A 251 -3.20 5.21 23.46
N HIS A 252 -4.36 5.54 22.90
CA HIS A 252 -4.99 6.84 23.12
C HIS A 252 -5.47 7.03 24.56
N GLN A 253 -6.14 6.03 25.15
CA GLN A 253 -6.66 6.08 26.51
C GLN A 253 -5.57 6.10 27.59
N THR A 254 -4.40 5.53 27.32
CA THR A 254 -3.30 5.41 28.31
C THR A 254 -2.25 6.52 28.18
N LYS A 255 -2.50 7.57 27.39
CA LYS A 255 -1.54 8.67 27.17
C LYS A 255 -0.98 9.26 28.46
N ASP A 256 -1.83 9.49 29.46
CA ASP A 256 -1.42 10.08 30.74
C ASP A 256 -0.52 9.13 31.54
N LEU A 257 -0.83 7.83 31.52
CA LEU A 257 -0.04 6.78 32.18
C LEU A 257 1.29 6.51 31.46
N GLN A 258 1.36 6.75 30.15
CA GLN A 258 2.58 6.63 29.36
C GLN A 258 3.56 7.79 29.59
N GLN A 259 3.08 8.96 30.05
CA GLN A 259 3.98 10.05 30.41
C GLN A 259 4.75 9.75 31.70
N SER A 260 4.14 9.04 32.65
CA SER A 260 4.78 8.62 33.89
C SER A 260 5.60 7.33 33.76
N ASN A 261 5.26 6.45 32.81
CA ASN A 261 5.90 5.13 32.66
C ASN A 261 6.53 4.94 31.27
N LEU A 262 7.85 5.15 31.17
CA LEU A 262 8.61 4.94 29.93
C LEU A 262 8.48 3.50 29.39
N VAL A 263 8.46 2.49 30.27
CA VAL A 263 8.32 1.07 29.90
C VAL A 263 7.01 0.83 29.15
N LEU A 264 5.89 1.37 29.66
CA LEU A 264 4.58 1.25 29.02
C LEU A 264 4.59 1.87 27.62
N LYS A 265 5.19 3.06 27.48
CA LYS A 265 5.32 3.76 26.19
C LYS A 265 6.12 2.93 25.17
N VAL A 266 7.22 2.30 25.59
CA VAL A 266 8.06 1.46 24.72
C VAL A 266 7.34 0.19 24.31
N VAL A 267 6.70 -0.51 25.25
CA VAL A 267 5.94 -1.75 24.99
C VAL A 267 4.81 -1.50 23.99
N MET A 268 4.05 -0.41 24.15
CA MET A 268 2.95 -0.07 23.23
C MET A 268 3.45 0.12 21.79
N LYS A 269 4.61 0.76 21.59
CA LYS A 269 5.21 0.91 20.26
C LYS A 269 5.69 -0.41 19.67
N ILE A 270 6.28 -1.29 20.46
CA ILE A 270 6.71 -2.62 20.00
C ILE A 270 5.49 -3.44 19.54
N VAL A 271 4.44 -3.53 20.36
CA VAL A 271 3.24 -4.32 20.03
C VAL A 271 2.55 -3.77 18.78
N GLN A 272 2.43 -2.44 18.64
CA GLN A 272 1.89 -1.81 17.43
C GLN A 272 2.70 -2.18 16.17
N CYS A 273 4.04 -2.18 16.28
CA CYS A 273 4.93 -2.60 15.20
C CYS A 273 4.74 -4.09 14.85
N CYS A 274 4.75 -4.98 15.84
CA CYS A 274 4.57 -6.41 15.65
C CYS A 274 3.24 -6.74 14.96
N LEU A 275 2.14 -6.09 15.36
CA LEU A 275 0.83 -6.30 14.74
C LEU A 275 0.72 -5.72 13.34
N TRP A 276 1.38 -4.58 13.09
CA TRP A 276 1.49 -4.05 11.73
C TRP A 276 2.24 -5.04 10.82
N CYS A 277 3.36 -5.60 11.28
CA CYS A 277 4.08 -6.66 10.58
C CYS A 277 3.22 -7.91 10.37
N LEU A 278 2.51 -8.38 11.41
CA LEU A 278 1.62 -9.53 11.33
C LEU A 278 0.51 -9.32 10.30
N GLU A 279 -0.14 -8.14 10.30
CA GLU A 279 -1.16 -7.79 9.31
C GLU A 279 -0.58 -7.86 7.89
N LYS A 280 0.61 -7.31 7.67
CA LYS A 280 1.28 -7.35 6.36
C LYS A 280 1.61 -8.79 5.93
N CYS A 281 2.15 -9.60 6.83
CA CYS A 281 2.44 -11.01 6.57
C CYS A 281 1.17 -11.80 6.24
N LEU A 282 0.09 -11.61 7.00
CA LEU A 282 -1.18 -12.29 6.77
C LEU A 282 -1.84 -11.86 5.47
N ARG A 283 -1.77 -10.57 5.11
CA ARG A 283 -2.25 -10.07 3.81
C ARG A 283 -1.45 -10.70 2.66
N PHE A 284 -0.12 -10.75 2.77
CA PHE A 284 0.74 -11.38 1.78
C PHE A 284 0.42 -12.88 1.63
N LEU A 285 0.35 -13.61 2.74
CA LEU A 285 0.01 -15.04 2.73
C LEU A 285 -1.38 -15.28 2.13
N SER A 286 -2.38 -14.52 2.56
CA SER A 286 -3.76 -14.67 2.09
C SER A 286 -3.91 -14.34 0.61
N LYS A 287 -3.25 -13.29 0.11
CA LYS A 287 -3.22 -12.94 -1.33
C LYS A 287 -2.77 -14.14 -2.16
N ASN A 288 -1.64 -14.76 -1.78
CA ASN A 288 -1.12 -15.92 -2.50
C ASN A 288 -1.97 -17.18 -2.31
N ALA A 289 -2.59 -17.36 -1.14
CA ALA A 289 -3.55 -18.44 -0.92
C ALA A 289 -4.78 -18.29 -1.82
N TYR A 290 -5.33 -17.08 -1.98
CA TYR A 290 -6.46 -16.81 -2.88
C TYR A 290 -6.14 -17.10 -4.35
N ILE A 291 -4.89 -16.87 -4.77
CA ILE A 291 -4.42 -17.29 -6.11
C ILE A 291 -4.52 -18.80 -6.26
N LEU A 292 -4.02 -19.57 -5.29
CA LEU A 292 -4.10 -21.03 -5.35
C LEU A 292 -5.52 -21.57 -5.20
N ILE A 293 -6.37 -20.93 -4.40
CA ILE A 293 -7.79 -21.29 -4.33
C ILE A 293 -8.42 -21.12 -5.71
N ALA A 294 -8.16 -20.00 -6.39
CA ALA A 294 -8.69 -19.75 -7.72
C ALA A 294 -8.14 -20.72 -8.79
N MET A 295 -6.87 -21.13 -8.65
CA MET A 295 -6.19 -22.00 -9.59
C MET A 295 -6.52 -23.50 -9.40
N LYS A 296 -6.56 -23.99 -8.15
CA LYS A 296 -6.70 -25.42 -7.81
C LYS A 296 -8.02 -25.78 -7.12
N GLY A 297 -8.71 -24.81 -6.52
CA GLY A 297 -9.97 -25.04 -5.82
C GLY A 297 -9.85 -25.64 -4.41
N HIS A 298 -8.66 -25.63 -3.80
CA HIS A 298 -8.44 -26.17 -2.45
C HIS A 298 -8.99 -25.23 -1.34
N SER A 299 -9.02 -25.71 -0.10
CA SER A 299 -9.37 -24.90 1.07
C SER A 299 -8.24 -23.92 1.44
N PHE A 300 -8.57 -22.85 2.18
CA PHE A 300 -7.63 -21.78 2.52
C PHE A 300 -6.31 -22.26 3.13
N CYS A 301 -6.34 -23.12 4.16
CA CYS A 301 -5.11 -23.55 4.84
C CYS A 301 -4.20 -24.39 3.93
N VAL A 302 -4.78 -25.24 3.10
CA VAL A 302 -4.03 -26.05 2.12
C VAL A 302 -3.41 -25.14 1.06
N SER A 303 -4.20 -24.24 0.48
CA SER A 303 -3.72 -23.26 -0.49
C SER A 303 -2.65 -22.32 0.09
N ALA A 304 -2.76 -21.91 1.35
CA ALA A 304 -1.76 -21.08 2.02
C ALA A 304 -0.42 -21.82 2.18
N LYS A 305 -0.47 -23.09 2.62
CA LYS A 305 0.72 -23.95 2.72
C LYS A 305 1.39 -24.15 1.37
N ASP A 306 0.61 -24.50 0.35
CA ASP A 306 1.11 -24.73 -1.01
C ASP A 306 1.68 -23.44 -1.60
N ALA A 307 0.99 -22.31 -1.43
CA ALA A 307 1.46 -20.99 -1.86
C ALA A 307 2.81 -20.66 -1.24
N PHE A 308 2.93 -20.84 0.07
CA PHE A 308 4.17 -20.57 0.79
C PHE A 308 5.32 -21.47 0.32
N LYS A 309 5.05 -22.77 0.10
CA LYS A 309 6.03 -23.71 -0.45
C LYS A 309 6.52 -23.26 -1.83
N ILE A 310 5.61 -22.92 -2.74
CA ILE A 310 5.94 -22.46 -4.10
C ILE A 310 6.82 -21.20 -4.05
N LEU A 311 6.46 -20.24 -3.19
CA LEU A 311 7.19 -18.99 -3.03
C LEU A 311 8.60 -19.20 -2.49
N LEU A 312 8.78 -20.06 -1.47
CA LEU A 312 10.10 -20.35 -0.89
C LEU A 312 11.00 -21.11 -1.87
N THR A 313 10.46 -22.12 -2.56
CA THR A 313 11.23 -22.88 -3.56
C THR A 313 11.68 -22.00 -4.73
N ASN A 314 10.96 -20.90 -5.01
CA ASN A 314 11.25 -19.98 -6.10
C ASN A 314 11.62 -18.56 -5.65
N ILE A 315 12.14 -18.40 -4.42
CA ILE A 315 12.30 -17.08 -3.78
C ILE A 315 13.07 -16.04 -4.63
N ALA A 316 14.13 -16.45 -5.31
CA ALA A 316 14.90 -15.56 -6.19
C ALA A 316 14.09 -15.09 -7.41
N GLN A 317 13.22 -15.95 -7.95
CA GLN A 317 12.34 -15.60 -9.06
C GLN A 317 11.21 -14.67 -8.60
N VAL A 318 10.61 -14.97 -7.44
CA VAL A 318 9.58 -14.15 -6.81
C VAL A 318 10.14 -12.76 -6.50
N GLY A 319 11.33 -12.69 -5.88
CA GLY A 319 12.00 -11.43 -5.59
C GLY A 319 12.27 -10.60 -6.85
N ALA A 320 12.76 -11.23 -7.92
CA ALA A 320 12.97 -10.53 -9.19
C ALA A 320 11.68 -9.99 -9.80
N VAL A 321 10.59 -10.77 -9.79
CA VAL A 321 9.27 -10.31 -10.26
C VAL A 321 8.74 -9.18 -9.40
N SER A 322 8.83 -9.28 -8.08
CA SER A 322 8.43 -8.23 -7.15
C SER A 322 9.17 -6.93 -7.40
N THR A 323 10.49 -6.98 -7.59
CA THR A 323 11.31 -5.78 -7.88
C THR A 323 10.93 -5.14 -9.21
N VAL A 324 10.82 -5.92 -10.29
CA VAL A 324 10.42 -5.40 -11.62
C VAL A 324 9.03 -4.79 -11.55
N THR A 325 8.09 -5.44 -10.87
CA THR A 325 6.71 -4.98 -10.72
C THR A 325 6.64 -3.68 -9.91
N PHE A 326 7.38 -3.60 -8.80
CA PHE A 326 7.46 -2.38 -7.99
C PHE A 326 7.97 -1.18 -8.78
N LEU A 327 9.04 -1.35 -9.56
CA LEU A 327 9.60 -0.27 -10.38
C LEU A 327 8.64 0.14 -11.49
N LEU A 328 8.11 -0.83 -12.24
CA LEU A 328 7.26 -0.57 -13.41
C LEU A 328 5.91 0.04 -13.00
N LEU A 329 5.23 -0.54 -12.01
CA LEU A 329 3.95 -0.02 -11.54
C LEU A 329 4.10 1.22 -10.67
N GLY A 330 5.19 1.35 -9.92
CA GLY A 330 5.52 2.59 -9.20
C GLY A 330 5.69 3.77 -10.14
N ALA A 331 6.49 3.59 -11.21
CA ALA A 331 6.65 4.60 -12.25
C ALA A 331 5.33 4.91 -12.96
N GLY A 332 4.52 3.90 -13.26
CA GLY A 332 3.18 4.09 -13.84
C GLY A 332 2.24 4.91 -12.95
N LYS A 333 2.18 4.62 -11.65
CA LYS A 333 1.38 5.38 -10.67
C LYS A 333 1.82 6.84 -10.59
N LEU A 334 3.14 7.06 -10.53
CA LEU A 334 3.72 8.40 -10.50
C LEU A 334 3.45 9.19 -11.79
N ALA A 335 3.61 8.57 -12.95
CA ALA A 335 3.37 9.20 -14.24
C ALA A 335 1.91 9.68 -14.39
N VAL A 336 0.94 8.85 -13.98
CA VAL A 336 -0.49 9.21 -14.02
C VAL A 336 -0.81 10.34 -13.02
N ALA A 337 -0.30 10.26 -11.79
CA ALA A 337 -0.52 11.30 -10.79
C ALA A 337 0.05 12.66 -11.22
N LEU A 338 1.27 12.66 -11.78
CA LEU A 338 1.92 13.87 -12.29
C LEU A 338 1.23 14.42 -13.54
N SER A 339 0.77 13.57 -14.46
CA SER A 339 0.05 14.04 -15.64
C SER A 339 -1.28 14.70 -15.27
N CYS A 340 -2.01 14.16 -14.30
CA CYS A 340 -3.21 14.81 -13.75
C CYS A 340 -2.89 16.17 -13.11
N ALA A 341 -1.80 16.26 -12.34
CA ALA A 341 -1.36 17.51 -11.72
C ALA A 341 -0.96 18.56 -12.77
N ILE A 342 -0.18 18.17 -13.78
CA ILE A 342 0.26 19.06 -14.88
C ILE A 342 -0.94 19.52 -15.71
N ALA A 343 -1.86 18.62 -16.04
CA ALA A 343 -3.07 18.97 -16.78
C ALA A 343 -3.95 19.97 -16.00
N THR A 344 -4.07 19.77 -14.69
CA THR A 344 -4.81 20.70 -13.81
C THR A 344 -4.11 22.06 -13.74
N PHE A 345 -2.78 22.08 -13.59
CA PHE A 345 -2.00 23.32 -13.61
C PHE A 345 -2.18 24.08 -14.93
N ALA A 346 -2.01 23.40 -16.08
CA ALA A 346 -2.18 24.01 -17.40
C ALA A 346 -3.62 24.52 -17.63
N TYR A 347 -4.63 23.83 -17.10
CA TYR A 347 -6.01 24.27 -17.16
C TYR A 347 -6.24 25.55 -16.32
N LEU A 348 -5.69 25.61 -15.10
CA LEU A 348 -5.79 26.80 -14.25
C LEU A 348 -5.04 27.99 -14.85
N GLU A 349 -3.85 27.77 -15.39
CA GLU A 349 -3.05 28.82 -16.05
C GLU A 349 -3.76 29.38 -17.29
N LYS A 350 -4.39 28.51 -18.10
CA LYS A 350 -5.16 28.94 -19.27
C LYS A 350 -6.39 29.78 -18.91
N ASN A 351 -7.02 29.51 -17.76
CA ASN A 351 -8.24 30.20 -17.31
C ASN A 351 -7.94 31.14 -16.12
N THR A 352 -6.78 31.81 -16.15
CA THR A 352 -6.37 32.74 -15.10
C THR A 352 -7.34 33.91 -14.93
N ASP A 353 -8.05 34.30 -15.99
CA ASP A 353 -9.05 35.38 -15.91
C ASP A 353 -10.24 35.03 -15.00
N ASP A 354 -10.57 33.73 -14.88
CA ASP A 354 -11.71 33.25 -14.07
C ASP A 354 -11.27 32.76 -12.68
N TYR A 355 -10.12 32.07 -12.61
CA TYR A 355 -9.65 31.43 -11.37
C TYR A 355 -8.45 32.10 -10.71
N GLY A 356 -7.85 33.11 -11.35
CA GLY A 356 -6.75 33.90 -10.82
C GLY A 356 -7.22 35.00 -9.86
N VAL A 357 -6.27 35.80 -9.38
CA VAL A 357 -6.56 36.91 -8.45
C VAL A 357 -7.47 37.93 -9.13
N GLY A 358 -8.66 38.16 -8.59
CA GLY A 358 -9.65 39.07 -9.16
C GLY A 358 -10.56 38.48 -10.24
N GLY A 359 -10.55 37.15 -10.45
CA GLY A 359 -11.50 36.44 -11.33
C GLY A 359 -12.84 36.12 -10.64
N ASP A 360 -13.88 35.81 -11.43
CA ASP A 360 -15.24 35.52 -10.92
C ASP A 360 -15.29 34.31 -9.97
N HIS A 361 -14.37 33.35 -10.13
CA HIS A 361 -14.22 32.16 -9.32
C HIS A 361 -12.82 32.07 -8.69
N GLU A 362 -12.32 33.17 -8.13
CA GLU A 362 -10.99 33.24 -7.52
C GLU A 362 -10.70 32.06 -6.56
N LEU A 363 -9.64 31.32 -6.86
CA LEU A 363 -9.19 30.21 -6.02
C LEU A 363 -8.31 30.73 -4.87
N SER A 364 -8.71 30.44 -3.63
CA SER A 364 -7.91 30.74 -2.43
C SER A 364 -6.50 30.12 -2.47
N SER A 365 -6.34 28.95 -3.12
CA SER A 365 -5.02 28.38 -3.40
C SER A 365 -5.04 27.45 -4.62
N PRO A 366 -4.46 27.84 -5.76
CA PRO A 366 -4.32 26.96 -6.94
C PRO A 366 -3.54 25.67 -6.63
N LEU A 367 -2.59 25.73 -5.68
CA LEU A 367 -1.81 24.58 -5.24
C LEU A 367 -2.70 23.49 -4.63
N ALA A 368 -3.74 23.86 -3.86
CA ALA A 368 -4.64 22.90 -3.26
C ALA A 368 -5.36 22.05 -4.31
N SER A 369 -5.87 22.67 -5.37
CA SER A 369 -6.54 21.98 -6.48
C SER A 369 -5.60 21.01 -7.20
N ILE A 370 -4.34 21.41 -7.43
CA ILE A 370 -3.31 20.57 -8.06
C ILE A 370 -2.95 19.38 -7.16
N LEU A 371 -2.81 19.61 -5.84
CA LEU A 371 -2.54 18.54 -4.88
C LEU A 371 -3.70 17.54 -4.81
N VAL A 372 -4.95 18.01 -4.82
CA VAL A 372 -6.13 17.15 -4.87
C VAL A 372 -6.12 16.32 -6.15
N ALA A 373 -5.86 16.93 -7.31
CA ALA A 373 -5.77 16.21 -8.59
C ALA A 373 -4.65 15.15 -8.57
N LEU A 374 -3.49 15.48 -7.98
CA LEU A 374 -2.38 14.54 -7.81
C LEU A 374 -2.76 13.35 -6.93
N LEU A 375 -3.42 13.59 -5.80
CA LEU A 375 -3.87 12.55 -4.87
C LEU A 375 -4.93 11.64 -5.49
N LEU A 376 -5.91 12.23 -6.18
CA LEU A 376 -6.93 11.48 -6.91
C LEU A 376 -6.32 10.66 -8.05
N GLY A 377 -5.41 11.25 -8.83
CA GLY A 377 -4.68 10.55 -9.89
C GLY A 377 -3.88 9.36 -9.35
N TRP A 378 -3.18 9.54 -8.22
CA TRP A 378 -2.45 8.46 -7.54
C TRP A 378 -3.39 7.33 -7.07
N PHE A 379 -4.56 7.68 -6.51
CA PHE A 379 -5.54 6.71 -6.03
C PHE A 379 -6.13 5.88 -7.18
N VAL A 380 -6.54 6.54 -8.28
CA VAL A 380 -7.07 5.87 -9.47
C VAL A 380 -6.01 4.97 -10.10
N ALA A 381 -4.78 5.48 -10.28
CA ALA A 381 -3.68 4.70 -10.82
C ALA A 381 -3.34 3.50 -9.93
N SER A 382 -3.37 3.66 -8.62
CA SER A 382 -3.13 2.58 -7.65
C SER A 382 -4.19 1.47 -7.76
N THR A 383 -5.45 1.84 -7.98
CA THR A 383 -6.55 0.88 -8.11
C THR A 383 -6.45 0.10 -9.42
N LEU A 384 -6.25 0.78 -10.55
CA LEU A 384 -6.17 0.14 -11.87
C LEU A 384 -4.90 -0.70 -12.02
N LEU A 385 -3.74 -0.17 -11.64
CA LEU A 385 -2.48 -0.91 -11.69
C LEU A 385 -2.41 -2.01 -10.62
N GLY A 386 -3.26 -1.96 -9.58
CA GLY A 386 -3.43 -3.05 -8.62
C GLY A 386 -3.98 -4.34 -9.25
N VAL A 387 -4.86 -4.23 -10.26
CA VAL A 387 -5.31 -5.42 -11.03
C VAL A 387 -4.15 -6.02 -11.81
N TYR A 388 -3.36 -5.15 -12.42
CA TYR A 388 -2.21 -5.57 -13.20
C TYR A 388 -1.16 -6.26 -12.30
N GLU A 389 -0.92 -5.73 -11.10
CA GLU A 389 -0.10 -6.38 -10.06
C GLU A 389 -0.64 -7.78 -9.72
N MET A 390 -1.94 -7.90 -9.48
CA MET A 390 -2.60 -9.18 -9.18
C MET A 390 -2.47 -10.19 -10.35
N ALA A 391 -2.56 -9.71 -11.59
CA ALA A 391 -2.37 -10.54 -12.78
C ALA A 391 -0.91 -11.03 -12.87
N ILE A 392 0.08 -10.18 -12.62
CA ILE A 392 1.50 -10.58 -12.59
C ILE A 392 1.74 -11.66 -11.54
N ASP A 393 1.25 -11.46 -10.31
CA ASP A 393 1.43 -12.44 -9.24
C ASP A 393 0.76 -13.77 -9.58
N THR A 394 -0.41 -13.72 -10.21
CA THR A 394 -1.10 -14.94 -10.67
C THR A 394 -0.30 -15.68 -11.74
N ILE A 395 0.22 -14.97 -12.75
CA ILE A 395 1.07 -15.58 -13.79
C ILE A 395 2.35 -16.14 -13.18
N LEU A 396 2.97 -15.46 -12.21
CA LEU A 396 4.13 -15.95 -11.48
C LEU A 396 3.82 -17.27 -10.76
N MET A 397 2.71 -17.33 -10.02
CA MET A 397 2.31 -18.56 -9.32
C MET A 397 1.99 -19.70 -10.30
N CYS A 398 1.29 -19.40 -11.40
CA CYS A 398 1.03 -20.39 -12.45
C CYS A 398 2.32 -20.87 -13.11
N PHE A 399 3.28 -19.97 -13.35
CA PHE A 399 4.59 -20.31 -13.91
C PHE A 399 5.43 -21.21 -12.99
N CYS A 400 5.47 -20.89 -11.71
CA CYS A 400 6.18 -21.72 -10.74
C CYS A 400 5.54 -23.10 -10.59
N GLU A 401 4.21 -23.17 -10.62
CA GLU A 401 3.46 -24.43 -10.58
C GLU A 401 3.64 -25.25 -11.87
N ASP A 402 3.52 -24.65 -13.05
CA ASP A 402 3.72 -25.30 -14.36
C ASP A 402 5.12 -25.89 -14.48
N LYS A 403 6.13 -25.18 -13.98
CA LYS A 403 7.50 -25.69 -13.94
C LYS A 403 7.68 -26.93 -13.09
N GLU A 404 6.94 -27.02 -11.99
CA GLU A 404 7.02 -28.16 -11.08
C GLU A 404 6.23 -29.35 -11.63
N LEU A 405 4.98 -29.12 -12.07
CA LEU A 405 4.09 -30.16 -12.60
C LEU A 405 4.61 -30.77 -13.90
N ASN A 406 5.16 -29.96 -14.80
CA ASN A 406 5.59 -30.40 -16.14
C ASN A 406 7.11 -30.55 -16.26
N LYS A 407 7.82 -30.71 -15.14
CA LYS A 407 9.28 -30.91 -15.12
C LYS A 407 9.72 -32.16 -15.88
N GLU A 408 8.97 -33.25 -15.75
CA GLU A 408 9.30 -34.55 -16.34
C GLU A 408 8.83 -34.65 -17.81
N SER A 409 7.63 -34.15 -18.10
CA SER A 409 7.04 -34.20 -19.44
C SER A 409 7.64 -33.17 -20.40
N ALA A 410 8.24 -32.09 -19.88
CA ALA A 410 8.66 -30.89 -20.61
C ALA A 410 7.54 -30.21 -21.42
N GLN A 411 6.27 -30.55 -21.15
CA GLN A 411 5.10 -30.01 -21.85
C GLN A 411 4.48 -28.82 -21.12
N TYR A 412 5.26 -27.74 -20.94
CA TYR A 412 4.82 -26.54 -20.24
C TYR A 412 3.68 -25.80 -20.96
N PHE A 413 2.75 -25.26 -20.16
CA PHE A 413 1.64 -24.39 -20.59
C PHE A 413 2.07 -22.94 -20.82
N MET A 414 3.22 -22.53 -20.28
CA MET A 414 3.78 -21.19 -20.53
C MET A 414 3.91 -20.89 -22.03
N SER A 415 3.66 -19.63 -22.43
CA SER A 415 3.72 -19.20 -23.83
C SER A 415 5.13 -19.38 -24.43
N ASP A 416 5.23 -19.55 -25.75
CA ASP A 416 6.53 -19.70 -26.42
C ASP A 416 7.46 -18.50 -26.20
N SER A 417 6.87 -17.31 -26.07
CA SER A 417 7.61 -16.11 -25.70
C SER A 417 8.23 -16.24 -24.31
N LEU A 418 7.50 -16.77 -23.33
CA LEU A 418 8.02 -17.00 -21.97
C LEU A 418 9.04 -18.16 -21.95
N LYS A 419 8.79 -19.24 -22.70
CA LYS A 419 9.76 -20.33 -22.92
C LYS A 419 11.09 -19.81 -23.46
N LYS A 420 11.06 -18.90 -24.45
CA LYS A 420 12.26 -18.26 -25.00
C LYS A 420 13.05 -17.50 -23.93
N PHE A 421 12.39 -16.79 -23.01
CA PHE A 421 13.08 -16.10 -21.91
C PHE A 421 13.77 -17.10 -20.97
N VAL A 422 13.11 -18.20 -20.63
CA VAL A 422 13.67 -19.27 -19.79
C VAL A 422 14.85 -19.96 -20.48
N ALA A 423 14.67 -20.36 -21.75
CA ALA A 423 15.70 -21.03 -22.54
C ALA A 423 16.94 -20.15 -22.74
N LYS A 424 16.77 -18.86 -23.02
CA LYS A 424 17.88 -17.91 -23.17
C LYS A 424 18.72 -17.79 -21.89
N VAL A 425 18.09 -17.90 -20.72
CA VAL A 425 18.82 -17.92 -19.44
C VAL A 425 19.58 -19.23 -19.25
N ALA A 426 18.95 -20.39 -19.52
CA ALA A 426 19.62 -21.69 -19.45
C ALA A 426 20.83 -21.81 -20.41
N GLN A 427 20.70 -21.28 -21.63
CA GLN A 427 21.80 -21.19 -22.60
C GLN A 427 22.92 -20.23 -22.18
N THR A 428 22.70 -19.33 -21.23
CA THR A 428 23.78 -18.48 -20.67
C THR A 428 24.54 -19.24 -19.57
N GLU A 429 23.99 -20.32 -19.02
CA GLU A 429 24.61 -21.14 -17.97
C GLU A 429 25.45 -22.30 -18.53
N SER A 430 25.03 -22.90 -19.63
CA SER A 430 25.75 -23.99 -20.32
C SER A 430 27.14 -23.65 -20.92
N PRO A 431 27.42 -22.44 -21.45
CA PRO A 431 28.72 -22.11 -22.05
C PRO A 431 29.85 -22.03 -21.02
N ILE A 432 29.52 -21.65 -19.78
CA ILE A 432 30.49 -21.54 -18.68
C ILE A 432 30.93 -22.93 -18.21
N ALA A 433 30.05 -23.94 -18.29
CA ALA A 433 30.38 -25.33 -17.95
C ALA A 433 31.28 -26.02 -19.00
N LYS A 434 31.30 -25.54 -20.26
CA LYS A 434 32.17 -26.11 -21.31
C LYS A 434 33.62 -25.63 -21.23
N ILE A 435 33.88 -24.47 -20.63
CA ILE A 435 35.24 -23.95 -20.46
C ILE A 435 36.00 -24.69 -19.33
N GLN A 436 35.30 -25.24 -18.33
CA GLN A 436 35.94 -26.01 -17.24
C GLN A 436 36.21 -27.50 -17.55
N VAL A 437 35.81 -27.99 -18.72
CA VAL A 437 36.09 -29.37 -19.15
C VAL A 437 37.23 -29.43 -20.17
N ASP A 438 37.56 -28.32 -20.84
CA ASP A 438 38.66 -28.25 -21.82
C ASP A 438 40.02 -27.88 -21.18
N GLU A 439 40.06 -27.63 -19.87
CA GLU A 439 41.29 -27.36 -19.09
C GLU A 439 41.67 -28.50 -18.13
N ARG A 440 41.11 -29.70 -18.27
CA ARG A 440 41.42 -30.82 -17.37
C ARG A 440 42.01 -32.04 -18.06
#